data_AF-A0A619U536-F1
#
_entry.id   AF-A0A619U536-F1
#
_cell.length_a   1.000
_cell.length_b   1.000
_cell.length_c   1.000
_cell.angle_alpha   90.00
_cell.angle_beta   90.00
_cell.angle_gamma   90.00
#
_symmetry.space_group_name_H-M   'P 1'
#
loop_
_entity.id
_entity.type
_entity.pdbx_description
1 polymer ?
#
loop_
_entity_poly.entity_id
_entity_poly.type
_entity_poly.pdbx_seq_one_letter_code
_entity_poly.pdbx_strand_id
1 'polypeptide(L)'
;MDITCLECGNVLDDPTVACDKCGASPHVVVLDKQSYFPIGAVTANLEKNDSRAFDYRLGEAWDLKNEVTSEFIARIEKKFSRKNKFHNFLDSDQNPSSTPTILKKYINKNNEFIELSRAIIEKLKYNANNESRVAQLQGGSVVFIHYKSAEPEDLGKLLIVMVDKQSAYDFDSDKLTPTRLNPINTDALRQAAMFDLTLFEASYPENKGDSYVHFLQGKSKSDFFKDSLGCRHDSDNKRSIQQLFSAIDIFASINSLGRVLRDTIDNEVRSLLEKKSKDKNGNKSVKIEDISKIIDKCLTDSHKCKGTFVDFVNLNGFQIDPQFEPTPKAAESALTIEVADNDNNFKLKIMRGAIGDENSNKPVILTDNKCEIVIKLS
;
A
#
# COMPACT_ATOMS: atom_id res chain seq x y z
N MET A 1 -20.02 25.64 10.33
CA MET A 1 -19.85 24.94 9.04
C MET A 1 -19.50 23.52 9.43
N ASP A 2 -20.44 22.60 9.27
CA ASP A 2 -20.27 21.23 9.76
C ASP A 2 -19.16 20.56 8.94
N ILE A 3 -18.13 20.06 9.63
CA ILE A 3 -17.01 19.40 8.97
C ILE A 3 -17.44 17.95 8.75
N THR A 4 -17.72 17.60 7.50
CA THR A 4 -18.06 16.23 7.12
C THR A 4 -16.79 15.45 6.82
N CYS A 5 -16.74 14.23 7.35
CA CYS A 5 -15.76 13.21 7.00
C CYS A 5 -15.75 13.02 5.49
N LEU A 6 -14.63 13.35 4.84
CA LEU A 6 -14.44 13.21 3.39
C LEU A 6 -14.58 11.75 2.91
N GLU A 7 -14.57 10.80 3.84
CA GLU A 7 -14.54 9.36 3.58
C GLU A 7 -15.92 8.70 3.64
N CYS A 8 -16.80 9.13 4.55
CA CYS A 8 -18.13 8.52 4.72
C CYS A 8 -19.27 9.54 4.82
N GLY A 9 -18.97 10.83 4.64
CA GLY A 9 -19.94 11.92 4.76
C GLY A 9 -20.45 12.16 6.18
N ASN A 10 -19.96 11.42 7.19
CA ASN A 10 -20.39 11.61 8.57
C ASN A 10 -20.01 13.00 9.05
N VAL A 11 -20.92 13.70 9.71
CA VAL A 11 -20.59 14.95 10.39
C VAL A 11 -19.64 14.61 11.54
N LEU A 12 -18.50 15.29 11.60
CA LEU A 12 -17.51 15.10 12.65
C LEU A 12 -17.85 16.02 13.83
N ASP A 13 -18.11 15.41 14.98
CA ASP A 13 -18.31 16.14 16.24
C ASP A 13 -17.03 16.86 16.68
N ASP A 14 -15.88 16.24 16.45
CA ASP A 14 -14.55 16.81 16.66
C ASP A 14 -13.67 16.54 15.42
N PRO A 15 -13.29 17.59 14.67
CA PRO A 15 -12.43 17.45 13.49
C PRO A 15 -10.97 17.15 13.84
N THR A 16 -10.62 16.98 15.12
CA THR A 16 -9.28 16.56 15.57
C THR A 16 -9.22 15.08 15.91
N VAL A 17 -10.37 14.38 15.90
CA VAL A 17 -10.48 12.96 16.21
C VAL A 17 -10.83 12.17 14.96
N ALA A 18 -10.28 10.96 14.84
CA ALA A 18 -10.65 10.05 13.77
C ALA A 18 -12.17 9.87 13.72
N CYS A 19 -12.75 9.85 12.52
CA CYS A 19 -14.17 9.65 12.32
C CYS A 19 -14.66 8.42 13.10
N ASP A 20 -15.51 8.64 14.07
CA ASP A 20 -16.20 7.63 14.88
C ASP A 20 -16.83 6.50 14.05
N LYS A 21 -17.35 6.82 12.86
CA LYS A 21 -18.04 5.86 11.98
C LYS A 21 -17.09 5.00 11.15
N CYS A 22 -15.98 5.57 10.65
CA CYS A 22 -15.12 4.86 9.69
C CYS A 22 -13.62 4.86 10.03
N GLY A 23 -13.21 5.47 11.13
CA GLY A 23 -11.83 5.61 11.59
C GLY A 23 -10.95 6.48 10.70
N ALA A 24 -11.52 7.31 9.83
CA ALA A 24 -10.74 8.21 8.97
C ALA A 24 -10.11 9.34 9.79
N SER A 25 -8.79 9.53 9.67
CA SER A 25 -8.17 10.72 10.23
C SER A 25 -8.68 11.97 9.50
N PRO A 26 -9.24 12.96 10.21
CA PRO A 26 -9.56 14.23 9.61
C PRO A 26 -8.28 14.93 9.12
N HIS A 27 -8.39 15.76 8.08
CA HIS A 27 -7.31 16.61 7.54
C HIS A 27 -6.15 15.92 6.79
N VAL A 28 -6.28 14.66 6.36
CA VAL A 28 -5.29 14.08 5.43
C VAL A 28 -5.49 14.65 4.02
N VAL A 29 -4.50 15.37 3.50
CA VAL A 29 -4.54 15.84 2.10
C VAL A 29 -4.31 14.64 1.17
N VAL A 30 -5.25 14.43 0.25
CA VAL A 30 -5.14 13.44 -0.83
C VAL A 30 -4.74 14.17 -2.11
N LEU A 31 -3.64 13.73 -2.71
CA LEU A 31 -3.12 14.22 -3.98
C LEU A 31 -4.03 13.77 -5.13
N ASP A 32 -4.00 14.49 -6.25
CA ASP A 32 -4.74 14.11 -7.44
C ASP A 32 -4.36 12.69 -7.87
N LYS A 33 -5.36 11.82 -7.96
CA LYS A 33 -5.21 10.43 -8.38
C LYS A 33 -5.97 10.19 -9.67
N GLN A 34 -5.36 9.40 -10.54
CA GLN A 34 -6.08 8.78 -11.64
C GLN A 34 -7.26 7.99 -11.09
N SER A 35 -8.43 8.24 -11.66
CA SER A 35 -9.65 7.52 -11.30
C SER A 35 -9.67 6.16 -11.99
N TYR A 36 -10.08 5.12 -11.25
CA TYR A 36 -10.26 3.77 -11.73
C TYR A 36 -11.70 3.34 -11.45
N PHE A 37 -12.27 2.54 -12.35
CA PHE A 37 -13.64 2.04 -12.26
C PHE A 37 -13.63 0.52 -12.37
N PRO A 38 -14.44 -0.20 -11.59
CA PRO A 38 -14.53 -1.65 -11.71
C PRO A 38 -15.13 -2.01 -13.07
N ILE A 39 -14.49 -2.94 -13.77
CA ILE A 39 -14.95 -3.50 -15.05
C ILE A 39 -15.25 -5.00 -14.97
N GLY A 40 -14.87 -5.65 -13.86
CA GLY A 40 -15.26 -7.02 -13.55
C GLY A 40 -15.09 -7.32 -12.06
N ALA A 41 -16.03 -8.06 -11.48
CA ALA A 41 -15.90 -8.57 -10.13
C ALA A 41 -16.54 -9.96 -9.99
N VAL A 42 -15.95 -10.83 -9.18
CA VAL A 42 -16.46 -12.18 -8.89
C VAL A 42 -15.98 -12.64 -7.51
N THR A 43 -16.76 -13.51 -6.87
CA THR A 43 -16.38 -14.16 -5.60
C THR A 43 -16.13 -15.64 -5.82
N ALA A 44 -15.09 -16.17 -5.17
CA ALA A 44 -14.95 -17.60 -4.93
C ALA A 44 -14.99 -17.91 -3.44
N ASN A 45 -15.53 -19.06 -3.05
CA ASN A 45 -15.35 -19.61 -1.70
C ASN A 45 -14.22 -20.64 -1.74
N LEU A 46 -13.29 -20.58 -0.80
CA LEU A 46 -12.24 -21.58 -0.57
C LEU A 46 -12.46 -22.21 0.81
N GLU A 47 -12.92 -23.45 0.84
CA GLU A 47 -13.38 -24.11 2.07
C GLU A 47 -12.91 -25.56 2.12
N LYS A 48 -12.86 -26.14 3.33
CA LYS A 48 -12.55 -27.57 3.49
C LYS A 48 -13.79 -28.40 3.17
N ASN A 49 -13.62 -29.42 2.34
CA ASN A 49 -14.63 -30.44 2.12
C ASN A 49 -14.65 -31.46 3.28
N ASP A 50 -15.53 -32.47 3.19
CA ASP A 50 -15.68 -33.53 4.20
C ASP A 50 -14.38 -34.31 4.46
N SER A 51 -13.51 -34.39 3.46
CA SER A 51 -12.18 -35.02 3.55
C SER A 51 -11.11 -34.11 4.18
N ARG A 52 -11.50 -32.92 4.68
CA ARG A 52 -10.63 -31.86 5.21
C ARG A 52 -9.63 -31.29 4.19
N ALA A 53 -9.76 -31.63 2.91
CA ALA A 53 -9.02 -31.01 1.83
C ALA A 53 -9.72 -29.72 1.39
N PHE A 54 -8.95 -28.71 1.02
CA PHE A 54 -9.50 -27.49 0.45
C PHE A 54 -10.06 -27.74 -0.94
N ASP A 55 -11.26 -27.22 -1.18
CA ASP A 55 -11.84 -27.08 -2.50
C ASP A 55 -12.40 -25.66 -2.69
N TYR A 56 -12.75 -25.31 -3.93
CA TYR A 56 -13.28 -23.99 -4.23
C TYR A 56 -14.61 -24.04 -5.00
N ARG A 57 -15.42 -23.01 -4.81
CA ARG A 57 -16.60 -22.72 -5.65
C ARG A 57 -16.51 -21.29 -6.15
N LEU A 58 -16.36 -21.12 -7.46
CA LEU A 58 -16.43 -19.81 -8.11
C LEU A 58 -17.89 -19.44 -8.37
N GLY A 59 -18.27 -18.21 -8.04
CA GLY A 59 -19.59 -17.66 -8.33
C GLY A 59 -19.70 -17.06 -9.73
N GLU A 60 -20.79 -16.34 -9.96
CA GLU A 60 -21.03 -15.60 -11.21
C GLU A 60 -20.44 -14.20 -11.15
N ALA A 61 -20.25 -13.59 -12.32
CA ALA A 61 -19.84 -12.19 -12.44
C ALA A 61 -20.88 -11.28 -11.76
N TRP A 62 -20.40 -10.30 -11.00
CA TRP A 62 -21.27 -9.36 -10.30
C TRP A 62 -21.92 -8.36 -11.27
N ASP A 63 -23.16 -7.97 -10.98
CA ASP A 63 -23.77 -6.80 -11.60
C ASP A 63 -23.18 -5.52 -10.97
N LEU A 64 -22.28 -4.87 -11.71
CA LEU A 64 -21.60 -3.65 -11.28
C LEU A 64 -22.51 -2.41 -11.26
N LYS A 65 -23.72 -2.48 -11.83
CA LYS A 65 -24.71 -1.40 -11.76
C LYS A 65 -25.55 -1.45 -10.48
N ASN A 66 -25.50 -2.58 -9.78
CA ASN A 66 -26.20 -2.75 -8.51
C ASN A 66 -25.54 -1.86 -7.44
N GLU A 67 -26.38 -1.12 -6.69
CA GLU A 67 -25.93 -0.19 -5.65
C GLU A 67 -25.20 -0.91 -4.51
N VAL A 68 -25.68 -2.08 -4.10
CA VAL A 68 -25.05 -2.88 -3.03
C VAL A 68 -23.68 -3.39 -3.48
N THR A 69 -23.54 -3.81 -4.73
CA THR A 69 -22.24 -4.16 -5.33
C THR A 69 -21.28 -2.98 -5.27
N SER A 70 -21.75 -1.81 -5.70
CA SER A 70 -20.94 -0.58 -5.75
C SER A 70 -20.49 -0.14 -4.35
N GLU A 71 -21.39 -0.19 -3.37
CA GLU A 71 -21.08 0.10 -1.97
C GLU A 71 -20.02 -0.86 -1.41
N PHE A 72 -20.17 -2.16 -1.68
CA PHE A 72 -19.23 -3.17 -1.22
C PHE A 72 -17.82 -2.96 -1.80
N ILE A 73 -17.72 -2.72 -3.12
CA ILE A 73 -16.44 -2.44 -3.80
C ILE A 73 -15.80 -1.20 -3.18
N ALA A 74 -16.54 -0.09 -3.08
CA ALA A 74 -16.03 1.16 -2.50
C ALA A 74 -15.54 0.96 -1.05
N ARG A 75 -16.22 0.13 -0.26
CA ARG A 75 -15.80 -0.19 1.11
C ARG A 75 -14.49 -0.97 1.14
N ILE A 76 -14.34 -1.99 0.28
CA ILE A 76 -13.09 -2.75 0.17
C ILE A 76 -11.93 -1.86 -0.28
N GLU A 77 -12.14 -1.04 -1.30
CA GLU A 77 -11.11 -0.14 -1.83
C GLU A 77 -10.62 0.83 -0.76
N LYS A 78 -11.52 1.49 -0.04
CA LYS A 78 -11.18 2.40 1.06
C LYS A 78 -10.40 1.69 2.16
N LYS A 79 -10.80 0.48 2.54
CA LYS A 79 -10.11 -0.30 3.57
C LYS A 79 -8.73 -0.76 3.10
N PHE A 80 -8.59 -1.14 1.83
CA PHE A 80 -7.31 -1.51 1.25
C PHE A 80 -6.39 -0.28 1.15
N SER A 81 -6.89 0.86 0.67
CA SER A 81 -6.09 2.08 0.45
C SER A 81 -5.46 2.59 1.74
N ARG A 82 -6.18 2.59 2.86
CA ARG A 82 -5.69 3.10 4.16
C ARG A 82 -4.66 2.23 4.88
N LYS A 83 -4.59 0.94 4.57
CA LYS A 83 -3.62 0.06 5.23
C LYS A 83 -2.27 0.14 4.51
N ASN A 84 -1.19 0.11 5.27
CA ASN A 84 0.14 0.02 4.68
C ASN A 84 0.36 -1.38 4.06
N LYS A 85 1.13 -1.44 2.98
CA LYS A 85 1.26 -2.60 2.10
C LYS A 85 2.74 -2.91 1.89
N PHE A 86 3.08 -4.18 1.72
CA PHE A 86 4.38 -4.54 1.17
C PHE A 86 4.35 -4.32 -0.34
N HIS A 87 5.34 -3.63 -0.88
CA HIS A 87 5.40 -3.29 -2.30
C HIS A 87 6.45 -4.17 -2.97
N ASN A 88 6.01 -5.11 -3.80
CA ASN A 88 6.85 -6.11 -4.43
C ASN A 88 6.59 -6.21 -5.94
N PHE A 89 7.22 -7.19 -6.55
CA PHE A 89 7.00 -7.63 -7.91
C PHE A 89 7.09 -9.17 -7.95
N LEU A 90 6.71 -9.76 -9.08
CA LEU A 90 6.76 -11.20 -9.29
C LEU A 90 8.12 -11.60 -9.84
N ASP A 91 8.69 -12.70 -9.33
CA ASP A 91 9.87 -13.31 -9.92
C ASP A 91 9.57 -13.90 -11.30
N SER A 92 10.62 -14.02 -12.13
CA SER A 92 10.51 -14.70 -13.41
C SER A 92 10.16 -16.18 -13.20
N ASP A 93 8.99 -16.60 -13.68
CA ASP A 93 8.48 -17.95 -13.56
C ASP A 93 7.64 -18.30 -14.79
N GLN A 94 8.17 -19.20 -15.61
CA GLN A 94 7.57 -19.65 -16.87
C GLN A 94 6.65 -20.86 -16.70
N ASN A 95 6.40 -21.32 -15.46
CA ASN A 95 5.45 -22.40 -15.23
C ASN A 95 4.05 -22.01 -15.76
N PRO A 96 3.36 -22.89 -16.50
CA PRO A 96 2.01 -22.61 -17.02
C PRO A 96 0.97 -22.19 -15.97
N SER A 97 1.16 -22.58 -14.70
CA SER A 97 0.32 -22.22 -13.56
C SER A 97 0.92 -21.13 -12.66
N SER A 98 2.02 -20.49 -13.07
CA SER A 98 2.59 -19.33 -12.38
C SER A 98 1.65 -18.13 -12.47
N THR A 99 1.65 -17.28 -11.44
CA THR A 99 0.87 -16.03 -11.47
C THR A 99 1.24 -15.17 -12.68
N PRO A 100 2.54 -14.94 -13.00
CA PRO A 100 2.90 -14.19 -14.19
C PRO A 100 2.33 -14.76 -15.50
N THR A 101 2.37 -16.09 -15.70
CA THR A 101 1.83 -16.72 -16.90
C THR A 101 0.31 -16.56 -16.99
N ILE A 102 -0.39 -16.70 -15.86
CA ILE A 102 -1.84 -16.50 -15.77
C ILE A 102 -2.20 -15.05 -16.13
N LEU A 103 -1.48 -14.06 -15.56
CA LEU A 103 -1.68 -12.64 -15.87
C LEU A 103 -1.39 -12.32 -17.33
N LYS A 104 -0.30 -12.83 -17.91
CA LYS A 104 0.02 -12.63 -19.33
C LYS A 104 -1.03 -13.23 -20.26
N LYS A 105 -1.59 -14.39 -19.94
CA LYS A 105 -2.69 -14.97 -20.74
C LYS A 105 -3.92 -14.06 -20.74
N TYR A 106 -4.26 -13.49 -19.58
CA TYR A 106 -5.36 -12.55 -19.46
C TYR A 106 -5.11 -11.24 -20.24
N ILE A 107 -3.93 -10.63 -20.05
CA ILE A 107 -3.55 -9.37 -20.72
C ILE A 107 -3.54 -9.51 -22.24
N ASN A 108 -3.03 -10.64 -22.76
CA ASN A 108 -3.03 -10.94 -24.18
C ASN A 108 -4.41 -11.34 -24.74
N LYS A 109 -5.48 -11.20 -23.94
CA LYS A 109 -6.87 -11.54 -24.29
C LYS A 109 -7.06 -13.01 -24.68
N ASN A 110 -6.18 -13.89 -24.20
CA ASN A 110 -6.30 -15.33 -24.42
C ASN A 110 -7.31 -15.98 -23.46
N ASN A 111 -7.67 -15.30 -22.36
CA ASN A 111 -8.66 -15.73 -21.38
C ASN A 111 -9.53 -14.54 -20.94
N GLU A 112 -10.78 -14.83 -20.55
CA GLU A 112 -11.69 -13.86 -19.95
C GLU A 112 -11.45 -13.69 -18.43
N PHE A 113 -12.05 -12.66 -17.83
CA PHE A 113 -11.88 -12.33 -16.40
C PHE A 113 -12.29 -13.46 -15.45
N ILE A 114 -13.34 -14.21 -15.79
CA ILE A 114 -13.79 -15.37 -15.00
C ILE A 114 -12.75 -16.50 -15.05
N GLU A 115 -12.12 -16.73 -16.20
CA GLU A 115 -11.10 -17.76 -16.36
C GLU A 115 -9.76 -17.36 -15.70
N LEU A 116 -9.43 -16.06 -15.70
CA LEU A 116 -8.36 -15.52 -14.85
C LEU A 116 -8.63 -15.84 -13.36
N SER A 117 -9.84 -15.51 -12.88
CA SER A 117 -10.23 -15.70 -11.48
C SER A 117 -10.22 -17.18 -11.09
N ARG A 118 -10.67 -18.07 -12.00
CA ARG A 118 -10.60 -19.53 -11.87
C ARG A 118 -9.17 -20.03 -11.71
N ALA A 119 -8.26 -19.60 -12.60
CA ALA A 119 -6.87 -20.03 -12.56
C ALA A 119 -6.17 -19.61 -11.25
N ILE A 120 -6.48 -18.42 -10.74
CA ILE A 120 -5.90 -17.95 -9.47
C ILE A 120 -6.48 -18.71 -8.27
N ILE A 121 -7.80 -18.92 -8.20
CA ILE A 121 -8.39 -19.69 -7.09
C ILE A 121 -7.96 -21.16 -7.10
N GLU A 122 -7.70 -21.74 -8.27
CA GLU A 122 -7.09 -23.06 -8.41
C GLU A 122 -5.69 -23.12 -7.81
N LYS A 123 -4.88 -22.08 -8.04
CA LYS A 123 -3.54 -21.95 -7.43
C LYS A 123 -3.62 -21.83 -5.92
N LEU A 124 -4.56 -21.02 -5.40
CA LEU A 124 -4.85 -20.92 -3.97
C LEU A 124 -5.27 -22.29 -3.40
N LYS A 125 -6.18 -23.03 -4.06
CA LYS A 125 -6.56 -24.38 -3.65
C LYS A 125 -5.35 -25.33 -3.62
N TYR A 126 -4.53 -25.31 -4.68
CA TYR A 126 -3.37 -26.19 -4.78
C TYR A 126 -2.41 -25.96 -3.62
N ASN A 127 -2.00 -24.71 -3.37
CA ASN A 127 -1.10 -24.39 -2.27
C ASN A 127 -1.74 -24.69 -0.89
N ALA A 128 -3.05 -24.43 -0.75
CA ALA A 128 -3.78 -24.71 0.50
C ALA A 128 -3.83 -26.20 0.83
N ASN A 129 -3.59 -27.10 -0.14
CA ASN A 129 -3.54 -28.54 0.11
C ASN A 129 -2.12 -29.11 0.19
N ASN A 130 -1.10 -28.37 -0.25
CA ASN A 130 0.27 -28.87 -0.37
C ASN A 130 1.27 -28.21 0.60
N GLU A 131 0.89 -27.16 1.34
CA GLU A 131 1.74 -26.59 2.39
C GLU A 131 1.71 -27.42 3.69
N SER A 132 2.86 -27.62 4.32
CA SER A 132 2.96 -28.36 5.60
C SER A 132 2.34 -27.62 6.80
N ARG A 133 1.97 -26.33 6.64
CA ARG A 133 1.34 -25.48 7.66
C ARG A 133 -0.20 -25.40 7.56
N VAL A 134 -0.80 -26.20 6.66
CA VAL A 134 -2.22 -26.14 6.25
C VAL A 134 -3.23 -26.48 7.35
N ALA A 135 -2.83 -27.22 8.39
CA ALA A 135 -3.74 -27.68 9.44
C ALA A 135 -4.52 -26.54 10.12
N GLN A 136 -3.96 -25.31 10.14
CA GLN A 136 -4.56 -24.15 10.78
C GLN A 136 -5.29 -23.18 9.82
N LEU A 137 -5.26 -23.43 8.50
CA LEU A 137 -6.00 -22.60 7.54
C LEU A 137 -7.51 -22.84 7.70
N GLN A 138 -8.29 -21.76 7.82
CA GLN A 138 -9.75 -21.81 8.01
C GLN A 138 -10.57 -21.63 6.71
N GLY A 139 -9.92 -21.34 5.58
CA GLY A 139 -10.62 -20.98 4.33
C GLY A 139 -11.13 -19.54 4.35
N GLY A 140 -12.09 -19.22 3.48
CA GLY A 140 -12.73 -17.90 3.38
C GLY A 140 -13.28 -17.59 1.99
N SER A 141 -13.89 -16.43 1.84
CA SER A 141 -14.31 -15.92 0.53
C SER A 141 -13.18 -15.09 -0.08
N VAL A 142 -12.92 -15.28 -1.37
CA VAL A 142 -11.93 -14.56 -2.15
C VAL A 142 -12.66 -13.73 -3.20
N VAL A 143 -12.54 -12.41 -3.12
CA VAL A 143 -13.15 -11.46 -4.06
C VAL A 143 -12.07 -11.02 -5.04
N PHE A 144 -12.38 -11.09 -6.33
CA PHE A 144 -11.56 -10.61 -7.43
C PHE A 144 -12.24 -9.37 -8.02
N ILE A 145 -11.49 -8.30 -8.22
CA ILE A 145 -12.01 -7.07 -8.84
C ILE A 145 -10.96 -6.56 -9.83
N HIS A 146 -11.35 -6.38 -11.08
CA HIS A 146 -10.53 -5.72 -12.09
C HIS A 146 -11.05 -4.30 -12.30
N TYR A 147 -10.17 -3.33 -12.10
CA TYR A 147 -10.40 -1.92 -12.34
C TYR A 147 -9.66 -1.44 -13.58
N LYS A 148 -10.20 -0.44 -14.28
CA LYS A 148 -9.54 0.23 -15.39
C LYS A 148 -9.76 1.74 -15.28
N SER A 149 -8.78 2.54 -15.69
CA SER A 149 -8.99 3.98 -15.84
C SER A 149 -9.75 4.30 -17.13
N ALA A 150 -10.01 5.59 -17.37
CA ALA A 150 -10.59 6.06 -18.63
C ALA A 150 -9.61 5.94 -19.82
N GLU A 151 -8.32 5.71 -19.57
CA GLU A 151 -7.29 5.64 -20.61
C GLU A 151 -7.41 4.31 -21.39
N PRO A 152 -7.49 4.33 -22.74
CA PRO A 152 -7.68 3.11 -23.53
C PRO A 152 -6.57 2.08 -23.35
N GLU A 153 -5.32 2.53 -23.30
CA GLU A 153 -4.11 1.68 -23.19
C GLU A 153 -3.86 1.16 -21.77
N ASP A 154 -4.56 1.68 -20.77
CA ASP A 154 -4.42 1.22 -19.40
C ASP A 154 -5.07 -0.17 -19.24
N LEU A 155 -4.25 -1.18 -18.92
CA LEU A 155 -4.70 -2.52 -18.57
C LEU A 155 -5.34 -2.56 -17.19
N GLY A 156 -5.09 -1.54 -16.36
CA GLY A 156 -5.74 -1.33 -15.08
C GLY A 156 -5.16 -2.16 -13.93
N LYS A 157 -5.95 -2.40 -12.90
CA LYS A 157 -5.53 -3.01 -11.63
C LYS A 157 -6.38 -4.21 -11.26
N LEU A 158 -5.76 -5.32 -10.88
CA LEU A 158 -6.44 -6.50 -10.34
C LEU A 158 -6.28 -6.55 -8.83
N LEU A 159 -7.38 -6.39 -8.09
CA LEU A 159 -7.42 -6.56 -6.65
C LEU A 159 -7.98 -7.94 -6.30
N ILE A 160 -7.27 -8.66 -5.46
CA ILE A 160 -7.65 -9.99 -4.95
C ILE A 160 -7.69 -9.90 -3.44
N VAL A 161 -8.85 -10.16 -2.85
CA VAL A 161 -9.10 -9.94 -1.43
C VAL A 161 -9.65 -11.20 -0.79
N MET A 162 -9.01 -11.66 0.27
CA MET A 162 -9.55 -12.69 1.13
C MET A 162 -10.26 -12.06 2.32
N VAL A 163 -11.56 -12.36 2.46
CA VAL A 163 -12.43 -11.89 3.54
C VAL A 163 -12.92 -13.06 4.39
N ASP A 164 -13.01 -12.81 5.69
CA ASP A 164 -13.60 -13.77 6.62
C ASP A 164 -15.12 -13.65 6.64
N LYS A 165 -15.79 -14.77 6.88
CA LYS A 165 -17.21 -14.77 7.26
C LYS A 165 -17.32 -14.31 8.70
N GLN A 166 -18.19 -13.37 8.99
CA GLN A 166 -18.58 -13.06 10.37
C GLN A 166 -19.70 -14.03 10.74
N SER A 167 -19.53 -14.78 11.83
CA SER A 167 -20.67 -15.47 12.44
C SER A 167 -21.47 -14.43 13.23
N ALA A 168 -22.67 -14.10 12.76
CA ALA A 168 -23.61 -13.25 13.46
C ALA A 168 -24.91 -14.03 13.73
N TYR A 169 -25.58 -13.70 14.83
CA TYR A 169 -26.95 -14.14 15.05
C TYR A 169 -27.87 -13.00 14.64
N ASP A 170 -28.95 -13.35 13.94
CA ASP A 170 -30.06 -12.44 13.68
C ASP A 170 -31.36 -13.14 14.08
N PHE A 171 -32.47 -12.42 14.08
CA PHE A 171 -33.78 -13.00 14.30
C PHE A 171 -34.47 -13.19 12.96
N ASP A 172 -35.02 -14.39 12.74
CA ASP A 172 -35.90 -14.66 11.60
C ASP A 172 -37.03 -13.63 11.53
N SER A 173 -37.36 -13.12 10.33
CA SER A 173 -38.32 -12.02 10.15
C SER A 173 -39.73 -12.37 10.63
N ASP A 174 -40.08 -13.66 10.64
CA ASP A 174 -41.45 -14.11 10.92
C ASP A 174 -41.57 -14.62 12.35
N LYS A 175 -40.63 -15.46 12.79
CA LYS A 175 -40.69 -16.14 14.10
C LYS A 175 -39.88 -15.45 15.19
N LEU A 176 -39.06 -14.46 14.84
CA LEU A 176 -38.12 -13.79 15.73
C LEU A 176 -37.25 -14.77 16.54
N THR A 177 -36.98 -15.94 15.98
CA THR A 177 -36.09 -16.95 16.57
C THR A 177 -34.66 -16.71 16.12
N PRO A 178 -33.64 -16.96 16.97
CA PRO A 178 -32.24 -16.83 16.57
C PRO A 178 -31.92 -17.69 15.33
N THR A 179 -31.45 -17.05 14.28
CA THR A 179 -30.87 -17.66 13.08
C THR A 179 -29.43 -17.24 12.94
N ARG A 180 -28.64 -18.02 12.21
CA ARG A 180 -27.26 -17.64 11.88
C ARG A 180 -27.24 -16.91 10.56
N LEU A 181 -26.82 -15.66 10.60
CA LEU A 181 -26.33 -14.98 9.40
C LEU A 181 -24.82 -15.20 9.30
N ASN A 182 -24.36 -15.35 8.08
CA ASN A 182 -22.92 -15.37 7.77
C ASN A 182 -22.56 -14.14 6.92
N PRO A 183 -22.78 -12.89 7.40
CA PRO A 183 -22.40 -11.72 6.64
C PRO A 183 -20.88 -11.70 6.43
N ILE A 184 -20.44 -11.15 5.31
CA ILE A 184 -19.02 -10.97 5.04
C ILE A 184 -18.50 -9.87 5.98
N ASN A 185 -17.40 -10.16 6.69
CA ASN A 185 -16.74 -9.14 7.49
C ASN A 185 -15.82 -8.29 6.61
N THR A 186 -16.37 -7.23 6.04
CA THR A 186 -15.59 -6.26 5.24
C THR A 186 -14.61 -5.43 6.08
N ASP A 187 -14.76 -5.40 7.41
CA ASP A 187 -13.77 -4.79 8.32
C ASP A 187 -12.57 -5.72 8.56
N ALA A 188 -12.77 -7.03 8.43
CA ALA A 188 -11.73 -8.05 8.46
C ALA A 188 -11.25 -8.40 7.04
N LEU A 189 -10.78 -7.39 6.29
CA LEU A 189 -9.84 -7.64 5.19
C LEU A 189 -8.66 -8.45 5.76
N ARG A 190 -8.68 -9.76 5.53
CA ARG A 190 -7.70 -10.68 6.11
C ARG A 190 -6.39 -10.52 5.37
N GLN A 191 -6.39 -10.75 4.07
CA GLN A 191 -5.23 -10.59 3.21
C GLN A 191 -5.70 -10.03 1.87
N ALA A 192 -4.89 -9.21 1.21
CA ALA A 192 -5.20 -8.72 -0.12
C ALA A 192 -3.93 -8.50 -0.94
N ALA A 193 -4.05 -8.62 -2.25
CA ALA A 193 -3.00 -8.29 -3.20
C ALA A 193 -3.60 -7.48 -4.34
N MET A 194 -2.95 -6.38 -4.70
CA MET A 194 -3.28 -5.61 -5.89
C MET A 194 -2.14 -5.73 -6.89
N PHE A 195 -2.48 -6.05 -8.13
CA PHE A 195 -1.57 -6.09 -9.27
C PHE A 195 -1.86 -4.91 -10.18
N ASP A 196 -0.87 -4.08 -10.45
CA ASP A 196 -0.92 -3.10 -11.53
C ASP A 196 -0.58 -3.84 -12.84
N LEU A 197 -1.60 -4.10 -13.66
CA LEU A 197 -1.45 -4.91 -14.87
C LEU A 197 -0.69 -4.17 -15.96
N THR A 198 -0.83 -2.84 -16.00
CA THR A 198 -0.13 -1.96 -16.95
C THR A 198 1.37 -1.96 -16.66
N LEU A 199 1.74 -1.74 -15.40
CA LEU A 199 3.14 -1.76 -14.99
C LEU A 199 3.73 -3.17 -15.04
N PHE A 200 2.95 -4.20 -14.72
CA PHE A 200 3.36 -5.59 -14.89
C PHE A 200 3.75 -5.89 -16.35
N GLU A 201 2.91 -5.52 -17.32
CA GLU A 201 3.19 -5.76 -18.74
C GLU A 201 4.43 -5.00 -19.21
N ALA A 202 4.61 -3.75 -18.74
CA ALA A 202 5.75 -2.92 -19.11
C ALA A 202 7.08 -3.38 -18.48
N SER A 203 7.06 -4.01 -17.30
CA SER A 203 8.28 -4.27 -16.51
C SER A 203 8.65 -5.75 -16.35
N TYR A 204 7.74 -6.70 -16.53
CA TYR A 204 8.03 -8.11 -16.36
C TYR A 204 8.69 -8.73 -17.62
N PRO A 205 9.75 -9.57 -17.50
CA PRO A 205 10.28 -10.18 -16.28
C PRO A 205 11.47 -9.47 -15.63
N GLU A 206 12.07 -8.46 -16.27
CA GLU A 206 13.35 -7.89 -15.83
C GLU A 206 13.25 -7.02 -14.57
N ASN A 207 12.12 -6.31 -14.39
CA ASN A 207 11.83 -5.29 -13.39
C ASN A 207 13.03 -4.56 -12.76
N LYS A 208 13.22 -3.30 -13.14
CA LYS A 208 14.35 -2.46 -12.70
C LYS A 208 14.01 -1.56 -11.50
N GLY A 209 13.04 -1.93 -10.66
CA GLY A 209 12.81 -1.33 -9.35
C GLY A 209 11.38 -0.86 -9.06
N ASP A 210 10.47 -0.98 -10.02
CA ASP A 210 9.08 -0.52 -9.84
C ASP A 210 8.22 -1.62 -9.21
N SER A 211 7.49 -1.30 -8.14
CA SER A 211 6.55 -2.25 -7.56
C SER A 211 5.18 -2.17 -8.25
N TYR A 212 4.79 -3.27 -8.88
CA TYR A 212 3.44 -3.48 -9.43
C TYR A 212 2.59 -4.45 -8.60
N VAL A 213 3.11 -5.02 -7.50
CA VAL A 213 2.36 -5.87 -6.58
C VAL A 213 2.30 -5.22 -5.20
N HIS A 214 1.11 -4.86 -4.74
CA HIS A 214 0.92 -4.29 -3.40
C HIS A 214 0.17 -5.29 -2.52
N PHE A 215 0.85 -5.80 -1.51
CA PHE A 215 0.34 -6.87 -0.66
C PHE A 215 -0.01 -6.35 0.73
N LEU A 216 -1.27 -6.50 1.11
CA LEU A 216 -1.75 -6.28 2.46
C LEU A 216 -1.61 -7.57 3.27
N GLN A 217 -0.66 -7.58 4.20
CA GLN A 217 -0.48 -8.70 5.11
C GLN A 217 -1.56 -8.69 6.21
N GLY A 218 -2.11 -9.88 6.46
CA GLY A 218 -3.09 -10.10 7.51
C GLY A 218 -2.50 -10.36 8.88
N LYS A 219 -3.39 -10.55 9.87
CA LYS A 219 -3.01 -11.02 11.21
C LYS A 219 -2.61 -12.50 11.24
N SER A 220 -2.88 -13.26 10.17
CA SER A 220 -2.56 -14.68 10.09
C SER A 220 -1.04 -14.88 9.89
N LYS A 221 -0.45 -15.81 10.65
CA LYS A 221 0.97 -16.20 10.53
C LYS A 221 1.29 -17.01 9.26
N SER A 222 0.29 -17.37 8.47
CA SER A 222 0.50 -18.13 7.23
C SER A 222 0.80 -17.18 6.06
N ASP A 223 1.96 -17.36 5.46
CA ASP A 223 2.34 -16.72 4.21
C ASP A 223 1.63 -17.32 2.98
N PHE A 224 0.83 -18.38 3.17
CA PHE A 224 -0.01 -19.05 2.17
C PHE A 224 -0.56 -18.15 1.05
N PHE A 225 -1.25 -17.06 1.39
CA PHE A 225 -1.87 -16.19 0.38
C PHE A 225 -0.83 -15.42 -0.45
N LYS A 226 0.28 -15.02 0.20
CA LYS A 226 1.43 -14.38 -0.44
C LYS A 226 2.13 -15.36 -1.38
N ASP A 227 2.38 -16.58 -0.90
CA ASP A 227 3.03 -17.67 -1.65
C ASP A 227 2.18 -18.11 -2.85
N SER A 228 0.88 -18.26 -2.65
CA SER A 228 -0.07 -18.61 -3.71
C SER A 228 -0.17 -17.60 -4.81
N LEU A 229 0.03 -16.32 -4.51
CA LEU A 229 0.02 -15.27 -5.51
C LEU A 229 1.41 -15.03 -6.11
N GLY A 230 2.46 -15.74 -5.65
CA GLY A 230 3.82 -15.60 -6.15
C GLY A 230 4.50 -14.29 -5.70
N CYS A 231 3.99 -13.66 -4.64
CA CYS A 231 4.54 -12.42 -4.12
C CYS A 231 5.87 -12.70 -3.41
N ARG A 232 6.90 -11.93 -3.76
CA ARG A 232 8.21 -12.01 -3.11
C ARG A 232 8.18 -11.74 -1.61
N HIS A 233 9.14 -12.31 -0.89
CA HIS A 233 9.25 -12.17 0.56
C HIS A 233 10.11 -11.02 1.06
N ASP A 234 11.06 -10.57 0.26
CA ASP A 234 11.95 -9.48 0.61
C ASP A 234 11.24 -8.12 0.55
N SER A 235 11.78 -7.18 1.30
CA SER A 235 11.39 -5.78 1.28
C SER A 235 12.47 -4.96 0.58
N ASP A 236 12.05 -4.05 -0.30
CA ASP A 236 12.96 -3.06 -0.86
C ASP A 236 13.17 -1.91 0.13
N ASN A 237 14.17 -2.11 0.99
CA ASN A 237 14.56 -1.13 2.01
C ASN A 237 15.01 0.19 1.38
N LYS A 238 15.67 0.15 0.21
CA LYS A 238 16.17 1.36 -0.45
C LYS A 238 15.00 2.19 -0.97
N ARG A 239 14.06 1.58 -1.68
CA ARG A 239 12.84 2.23 -2.14
C ARG A 239 12.04 2.81 -0.97
N SER A 240 11.84 2.03 0.10
CA SER A 240 11.06 2.48 1.26
C SER A 240 11.65 3.75 1.89
N ILE A 241 12.99 3.84 2.00
CA ILE A 241 13.66 5.02 2.56
C ILE A 241 13.60 6.21 1.58
N GLN A 242 13.78 5.99 0.29
CA GLN A 242 13.64 7.04 -0.72
C GLN A 242 12.21 7.61 -0.75
N GLN A 243 11.20 6.74 -0.77
CA GLN A 243 9.80 7.09 -0.72
C GLN A 243 9.42 7.78 0.60
N LEU A 244 10.04 7.38 1.72
CA LEU A 244 9.83 8.04 3.01
C LEU A 244 10.22 9.51 2.99
N PHE A 245 11.43 9.85 2.53
CA PHE A 245 11.86 11.25 2.49
C PHE A 245 11.16 12.07 1.40
N SER A 246 10.69 11.42 0.33
CA SER A 246 9.77 12.05 -0.63
C SER A 246 8.42 12.37 0.02
N ALA A 247 7.84 11.42 0.76
CA ALA A 247 6.60 11.60 1.49
C ALA A 247 6.71 12.71 2.54
N ILE A 248 7.81 12.78 3.30
CA ILE A 248 8.06 13.87 4.27
C ILE A 248 8.10 15.23 3.58
N ASP A 249 8.79 15.34 2.44
CA ASP A 249 8.90 16.61 1.72
C ASP A 249 7.54 17.10 1.20
N ILE A 250 6.78 16.20 0.57
CA ILE A 250 5.45 16.53 0.04
C ILE A 250 4.47 16.81 1.20
N PHE A 251 4.51 16.01 2.27
CA PHE A 251 3.70 16.22 3.48
C PHE A 251 3.97 17.59 4.09
N ALA A 252 5.25 17.99 4.23
CA ALA A 252 5.62 19.27 4.78
C ALA A 252 5.21 20.44 3.88
N SER A 253 5.37 20.29 2.56
CA SER A 253 4.98 21.29 1.55
C SER A 253 3.48 21.52 1.56
N ILE A 254 2.68 20.46 1.40
CA ILE A 254 1.23 20.57 1.22
C ILE A 254 0.51 21.04 2.50
N ASN A 255 1.10 20.75 3.67
CA ASN A 255 0.60 21.22 4.95
C ASN A 255 1.22 22.55 5.40
N SER A 256 2.08 23.16 4.58
CA SER A 256 2.75 24.44 4.87
C SER A 256 3.50 24.45 6.22
N LEU A 257 4.19 23.35 6.55
CA LEU A 257 4.94 23.21 7.82
C LEU A 257 6.16 24.15 7.91
N GLY A 258 6.63 24.67 6.77
CA GLY A 258 7.78 25.54 6.69
C GLY A 258 9.12 24.78 6.69
N ARG A 259 10.15 25.43 6.11
CA ARG A 259 11.47 24.82 5.88
C ARG A 259 12.17 24.37 7.18
N VAL A 260 12.13 25.19 8.22
CA VAL A 260 12.83 24.91 9.50
C VAL A 260 12.28 23.66 10.18
N LEU A 261 10.95 23.50 10.20
CA LEU A 261 10.31 22.33 10.79
C LEU A 261 10.56 21.07 9.95
N ARG A 262 10.47 21.17 8.61
CA ARG A 262 10.83 20.07 7.71
C ARG A 262 12.28 19.61 7.92
N ASP A 263 13.23 20.56 7.98
CA ASP A 263 14.64 20.23 8.21
C ASP A 263 14.85 19.56 9.57
N THR A 264 14.09 19.97 10.60
CA THR A 264 14.08 19.29 11.91
C THR A 264 13.58 17.85 11.78
N ILE A 265 12.44 17.64 11.11
CA ILE A 265 11.86 16.31 10.88
C ILE A 265 12.85 15.41 10.13
N ASP A 266 13.45 15.90 9.03
CA ASP A 266 14.42 15.15 8.24
C ASP A 266 15.62 14.70 9.09
N ASN A 267 16.14 15.57 9.95
CA ASN A 267 17.27 15.25 10.81
C ASN A 267 16.91 14.23 11.91
N GLU A 268 15.74 14.36 12.53
CA GLU A 268 15.27 13.41 13.56
C GLU A 268 14.99 12.03 12.97
N VAL A 269 14.34 11.98 11.80
CA VAL A 269 14.12 10.72 11.07
C VAL A 269 15.46 10.11 10.65
N ARG A 270 16.40 10.90 10.12
CA ARG A 270 17.76 10.41 9.80
C ARG A 270 18.45 9.80 11.02
N SER A 271 18.42 10.51 12.15
CA SER A 271 19.03 10.07 13.41
C SER A 271 18.46 8.71 13.85
N LEU A 272 17.14 8.51 13.75
CA LEU A 272 16.51 7.23 14.01
C LEU A 272 17.03 6.13 13.06
N LEU A 273 17.06 6.39 11.75
CA LEU A 273 17.53 5.41 10.76
C LEU A 273 19.00 5.05 10.97
N GLU A 274 19.85 6.02 11.26
CA GLU A 274 21.28 5.80 11.56
C GLU A 274 21.46 4.94 12.81
N LYS A 275 20.76 5.27 13.90
CA LYS A 275 20.79 4.50 15.14
C LYS A 275 20.38 3.06 14.89
N LYS A 276 19.29 2.85 14.15
CA LYS A 276 18.76 1.52 13.81
C LYS A 276 19.71 0.73 12.91
N SER A 277 20.33 1.37 11.93
CA SER A 277 21.29 0.70 11.03
C SER A 277 22.54 0.17 11.75
N LYS A 278 22.95 0.85 12.84
CA LYS A 278 24.12 0.54 13.67
C LYS A 278 23.79 -0.33 14.89
N ASP A 279 22.54 -0.75 15.06
CA ASP A 279 22.13 -1.57 16.21
C ASP A 279 22.83 -2.94 16.15
N LYS A 280 23.69 -3.20 17.14
CA LYS A 280 24.51 -4.42 17.24
C LYS A 280 23.73 -5.62 17.78
N ASN A 281 22.55 -5.40 18.36
CA ASN A 281 21.68 -6.44 18.90
C ASN A 281 20.72 -7.01 17.84
N GLY A 282 20.86 -6.56 16.58
CA GLY A 282 20.02 -7.02 15.46
C GLY A 282 18.64 -6.34 15.38
N ASN A 283 18.34 -5.35 16.24
CA ASN A 283 17.08 -4.61 16.18
C ASN A 283 17.11 -3.48 15.14
N LYS A 284 17.34 -3.85 13.88
CA LYS A 284 17.50 -2.92 12.77
C LYS A 284 16.18 -2.50 12.13
N SER A 285 15.11 -3.27 12.33
CA SER A 285 13.79 -2.99 11.79
C SER A 285 13.22 -1.66 12.28
N VAL A 286 12.67 -0.89 11.34
CA VAL A 286 11.94 0.37 11.54
C VAL A 286 10.54 0.20 10.99
N LYS A 287 9.55 0.60 11.76
CA LYS A 287 8.15 0.63 11.32
C LYS A 287 7.73 2.02 10.91
N ILE A 288 6.80 2.13 9.98
CA ILE A 288 6.27 3.43 9.57
C ILE A 288 5.60 4.18 10.74
N GLU A 289 4.99 3.46 11.68
CA GLU A 289 4.41 4.05 12.88
C GLU A 289 5.47 4.69 13.79
N ASP A 290 6.71 4.18 13.80
CA ASP A 290 7.81 4.79 14.54
C ASP A 290 8.25 6.10 13.88
N ILE A 291 8.20 6.19 12.55
CA ILE A 291 8.45 7.44 11.83
C ILE A 291 7.36 8.47 12.12
N SER A 292 6.08 8.07 12.08
CA SER A 292 4.97 8.96 12.43
C SER A 292 5.12 9.55 13.83
N LYS A 293 5.51 8.73 14.82
CA LYS A 293 5.77 9.22 16.18
C LYS A 293 6.92 10.23 16.26
N ILE A 294 7.93 10.12 15.40
CA ILE A 294 9.01 11.12 15.34
C ILE A 294 8.47 12.43 14.78
N ILE A 295 7.75 12.38 13.67
CA ILE A 295 7.11 13.56 13.06
C ILE A 295 6.19 14.24 14.08
N ASP A 296 5.35 13.48 14.77
CA ASP A 296 4.39 13.97 15.76
C ASP A 296 5.05 14.66 16.96
N LYS A 297 6.30 14.30 17.30
CA LYS A 297 7.09 14.96 18.35
C LYS A 297 7.66 16.31 17.89
N CYS A 298 7.86 16.49 16.59
CA CYS A 298 8.28 17.78 16.03
C CYS A 298 7.10 18.77 15.94
N LEU A 299 5.86 18.28 16.01
CA LEU A 299 4.64 19.08 15.95
C LEU A 299 4.14 19.45 17.34
N THR A 300 3.46 20.59 17.47
CA THR A 300 2.74 20.94 18.69
C THR A 300 1.56 20.00 18.92
N ASP A 301 1.14 19.81 20.18
CA ASP A 301 0.03 18.89 20.51
C ASP A 301 -1.29 19.25 19.82
N SER A 302 -1.52 20.54 19.57
CA SER A 302 -2.69 21.05 18.85
C SER A 302 -2.52 21.13 17.32
N HIS A 303 -1.40 20.67 16.77
CA HIS A 303 -1.16 20.76 15.34
C HIS A 303 -2.05 19.78 14.56
N LYS A 304 -2.86 20.30 13.62
CA LYS A 304 -3.83 19.51 12.83
C LYS A 304 -3.26 18.29 12.09
N CYS A 305 -1.97 18.30 11.79
CA CYS A 305 -1.29 17.20 11.07
C CYS A 305 -0.78 16.07 11.98
N LYS A 306 -0.88 16.23 13.30
CA LYS A 306 -0.41 15.22 14.25
C LYS A 306 -1.21 13.92 14.08
N GLY A 307 -0.53 12.78 13.99
CA GLY A 307 -1.12 11.46 13.78
C GLY A 307 -1.57 11.17 12.34
N THR A 308 -1.37 12.09 11.39
CA THR A 308 -1.92 11.96 10.02
C THR A 308 -0.94 11.37 9.01
N PHE A 309 0.35 11.22 9.36
CA PHE A 309 1.40 10.89 8.39
C PHE A 309 1.27 9.49 7.77
N VAL A 310 0.92 8.48 8.55
CA VAL A 310 0.73 7.11 8.03
C VAL A 310 -0.42 7.06 7.03
N ASP A 311 -1.55 7.70 7.36
CA ASP A 311 -2.68 7.80 6.45
C ASP A 311 -2.32 8.60 5.20
N PHE A 312 -1.55 9.70 5.34
CA PHE A 312 -1.03 10.45 4.20
C PHE A 312 -0.18 9.57 3.27
N VAL A 313 0.72 8.75 3.81
CA VAL A 313 1.52 7.81 3.02
C VAL A 313 0.62 6.84 2.24
N ASN A 314 -0.30 6.18 2.95
CA ASN A 314 -1.13 5.12 2.38
C ASN A 314 -2.15 5.68 1.37
N LEU A 315 -2.82 6.77 1.72
CA LEU A 315 -3.80 7.45 0.87
C LEU A 315 -3.15 8.16 -0.31
N ASN A 316 -1.84 8.38 -0.36
CA ASN A 316 -1.18 8.98 -1.53
C ASN A 316 -0.32 7.98 -2.32
N GLY A 317 -0.34 6.69 -1.95
CA GLY A 317 0.29 5.63 -2.73
C GLY A 317 1.82 5.62 -2.65
N PHE A 318 2.40 6.23 -1.62
CA PHE A 318 3.84 6.16 -1.38
C PHE A 318 4.26 4.72 -1.05
N GLN A 319 5.25 4.21 -1.77
CA GLN A 319 5.64 2.81 -1.72
C GLN A 319 6.62 2.51 -0.57
N ILE A 320 6.16 2.71 0.66
CA ILE A 320 6.89 2.47 1.91
C ILE A 320 6.33 1.21 2.55
N ASP A 321 7.17 0.19 2.72
CA ASP A 321 6.76 -1.07 3.36
C ASP A 321 6.45 -0.87 4.86
N PRO A 322 5.62 -1.74 5.49
CA PRO A 322 5.19 -1.55 6.87
C PRO A 322 6.36 -1.60 7.85
N GLN A 323 7.38 -2.37 7.48
CA GLN A 323 8.65 -2.47 8.16
C GLN A 323 9.77 -2.55 7.13
N PHE A 324 10.89 -1.89 7.41
CA PHE A 324 12.08 -1.91 6.58
C PHE A 324 13.34 -1.81 7.46
N GLU A 325 14.47 -2.24 6.92
CA GLU A 325 15.76 -2.18 7.61
C GLU A 325 16.69 -1.17 6.94
N PRO A 326 16.99 -0.03 7.59
CA PRO A 326 17.92 0.94 7.03
C PRO A 326 19.35 0.44 7.03
N THR A 327 20.04 0.72 5.93
CA THR A 327 21.50 0.65 5.86
C THR A 327 22.07 2.07 5.98
N PRO A 328 23.30 2.24 6.49
CA PRO A 328 23.93 3.57 6.57
C PRO A 328 23.95 4.27 5.21
N LYS A 329 24.28 3.52 4.15
CA LYS A 329 24.33 4.02 2.78
C LYS A 329 22.97 4.46 2.24
N ALA A 330 21.90 3.72 2.54
CA ALA A 330 20.55 4.08 2.08
C ALA A 330 20.01 5.32 2.81
N ALA A 331 20.26 5.45 4.11
CA ALA A 331 19.88 6.64 4.89
C ALA A 331 20.59 7.91 4.38
N GLU A 332 21.90 7.82 4.08
CA GLU A 332 22.67 8.92 3.50
C GLU A 332 22.20 9.27 2.09
N SER A 333 21.98 8.26 1.24
CA SER A 333 21.60 8.48 -0.17
C SER A 333 20.22 9.12 -0.32
N ALA A 334 19.28 8.87 0.60
CA ALA A 334 17.93 9.43 0.50
C ALA A 334 17.83 10.91 0.91
N LEU A 335 18.85 11.42 1.61
CA LEU A 335 18.94 12.82 2.03
C LEU A 335 20.04 13.59 1.28
N THR A 336 20.63 12.98 0.25
CA THR A 336 21.60 13.65 -0.60
C THR A 336 21.01 13.90 -1.98
N ILE A 337 21.23 15.11 -2.48
CA ILE A 337 21.01 15.46 -3.88
C ILE A 337 22.33 15.24 -4.59
N GLU A 338 22.29 14.44 -5.64
CA GLU A 338 23.42 14.23 -6.51
C GLU A 338 23.31 15.15 -7.72
N VAL A 339 24.33 15.96 -7.94
CA VAL A 339 24.46 16.85 -9.08
C VAL A 339 25.66 16.39 -9.90
N ALA A 340 25.44 16.09 -11.17
CA ALA A 340 26.49 15.74 -12.11
C ALA A 340 26.29 16.54 -13.40
N ASP A 341 27.37 16.77 -14.15
CA ASP A 341 27.25 17.24 -15.53
C ASP A 341 26.77 16.12 -16.46
N ASN A 342 26.31 16.51 -17.66
CA ASN A 342 25.76 15.60 -18.65
C ASN A 342 26.74 14.48 -19.03
N ASP A 343 28.04 14.78 -19.03
CA ASP A 343 29.10 13.85 -19.41
C ASP A 343 29.71 13.10 -18.20
N ASN A 344 29.20 13.33 -16.98
CA ASN A 344 29.73 12.80 -15.71
C ASN A 344 31.23 13.09 -15.47
N ASN A 345 31.77 14.21 -15.98
CA ASN A 345 33.11 14.68 -15.66
C ASN A 345 33.24 15.12 -14.20
N PHE A 346 32.16 15.60 -13.57
CA PHE A 346 32.12 15.88 -12.14
C PHE A 346 30.83 15.43 -11.49
N LYS A 347 30.92 15.11 -10.19
CA LYS A 347 29.79 14.65 -9.39
C LYS A 347 29.89 15.20 -7.98
N LEU A 348 28.85 15.91 -7.56
CA LEU A 348 28.70 16.51 -6.24
C LEU A 348 27.55 15.82 -5.51
N LYS A 349 27.78 15.45 -4.25
CA LYS A 349 26.72 14.99 -3.35
C LYS A 349 26.51 16.02 -2.27
N ILE A 350 25.31 16.56 -2.22
CA ILE A 350 24.95 17.65 -1.32
C ILE A 350 23.85 17.15 -0.39
N MET A 351 24.06 17.23 0.92
CA MET A 351 22.98 16.92 1.86
C MET A 351 21.85 17.95 1.69
N ARG A 352 20.59 17.48 1.60
CA ARG A 352 19.40 18.35 1.46
C ARG A 352 19.37 19.46 2.51
N GLY A 353 19.66 19.12 3.77
CA GLY A 353 19.71 20.09 4.87
C GLY A 353 20.88 21.07 4.83
N ALA A 354 21.85 20.89 3.92
CA ALA A 354 22.95 21.83 3.67
C ALA A 354 22.59 22.88 2.61
N ILE A 355 21.41 22.76 1.99
CA ILE A 355 20.90 23.66 0.96
C ILE A 355 19.98 24.71 1.60
N GLY A 356 20.14 25.96 1.21
CA GLY A 356 19.22 27.03 1.57
C GLY A 356 19.09 28.08 0.47
N ASP A 357 18.33 29.13 0.77
CA ASP A 357 18.16 30.31 -0.08
C ASP A 357 19.24 31.36 0.25
N GLU A 358 19.27 32.45 -0.52
CA GLU A 358 20.27 33.52 -0.38
C GLU A 358 20.31 34.16 1.02
N ASN A 359 19.19 34.11 1.76
CA ASN A 359 19.08 34.64 3.11
C ASN A 359 19.46 33.63 4.20
N SER A 360 19.83 32.40 3.81
CA SER A 360 20.17 31.35 4.74
C SER A 360 21.66 31.30 5.09
N ASN A 361 21.97 30.88 6.32
CA ASN A 361 23.34 30.59 6.77
C ASN A 361 23.84 29.20 6.33
N LYS A 362 23.25 28.63 5.28
CA LYS A 362 23.61 27.30 4.79
C LYS A 362 24.86 27.38 3.89
N PRO A 363 25.66 26.28 3.82
CA PRO A 363 26.87 26.25 3.02
C PRO A 363 26.60 26.15 1.51
N VAL A 364 25.43 25.64 1.11
CA VAL A 364 25.00 25.57 -0.29
C VAL A 364 23.78 26.47 -0.48
N ILE A 365 23.87 27.39 -1.44
CA ILE A 365 22.81 28.35 -1.76
C ILE A 365 22.26 28.04 -3.15
N LEU A 366 20.93 27.90 -3.25
CA LEU A 366 20.20 27.95 -4.52
C LEU A 366 19.70 29.37 -4.74
N THR A 367 20.14 30.00 -5.83
CA THR A 367 19.68 31.33 -6.22
C THR A 367 18.39 31.22 -7.04
N ASP A 368 17.54 32.25 -6.99
CA ASP A 368 16.22 32.23 -7.67
C ASP A 368 16.35 32.16 -9.21
N ASN A 369 17.52 32.49 -9.74
CA ASN A 369 17.90 32.21 -11.12
C ASN A 369 18.27 30.73 -11.24
N LYS A 370 17.27 29.91 -11.58
CA LYS A 370 17.15 28.43 -11.60
C LYS A 370 18.34 27.55 -12.08
N CYS A 371 19.54 28.08 -12.33
CA CYS A 371 20.69 27.36 -12.84
C CYS A 371 22.02 27.63 -12.09
N GLU A 372 22.02 28.33 -10.94
CA GLU A 372 23.25 28.56 -10.17
C GLU A 372 23.20 27.92 -8.78
N ILE A 373 24.26 27.17 -8.45
CA ILE A 373 24.51 26.61 -7.12
C ILE A 373 25.78 27.26 -6.58
N VAL A 374 25.69 27.99 -5.48
CA VAL A 374 26.85 28.60 -4.81
C VAL A 374 27.25 27.74 -3.61
N ILE A 375 28.47 27.21 -3.62
CA ILE A 375 29.04 26.43 -2.52
C ILE A 375 30.07 27.30 -1.79
N LYS A 376 29.78 27.67 -0.54
CA LYS A 376 30.71 28.40 0.32
C LYS A 376 31.78 27.43 0.83
N LEU A 377 32.98 27.53 0.27
CA LEU A 377 34.14 26.79 0.76
C LEU A 377 34.74 27.55 1.96
N SER A 378 34.93 26.85 3.08
CA SER A 378 35.61 27.35 4.28
C SER A 378 37.12 27.25 4.16
#